data_AF-A0AAW5L8E1-F1
#
_entry.id   AF-A0AAW5L8E1-F1
#
_cell.length_a   1.000
_cell.length_b   1.000
_cell.length_c   1.000
_cell.angle_alpha   90.00
_cell.angle_beta   90.00
_cell.angle_gamma   90.00
#
_symmetry.space_group_name_H-M   'P 1'
#
loop_
_entity.id
_entity.type
_entity.pdbx_description
1 polymer ?
#
loop_
_entity_poly.entity_id
_entity_poly.type
_entity_poly.pdbx_seq_one_letter_code
_entity_poly.pdbx_strand_id
1 'polypeptide(L)'
;MNQYQMLYSTPYLYSSCMLQDMYRSVRKEADITAIQEHMLRHEVYLDRQYRGYYYLSEKIEGDLYGTEHPVSWNELVEEYQLYRDFQGNLSIQPKGWR
;
A
#
# COMPACT_ATOMS: atom_id res chain seq x y z
N MET A 1 -22.94 17.25 2.97
CA MET A 1 -22.57 15.95 2.39
C MET A 1 -21.05 15.89 2.39
N ASN A 2 -20.44 14.88 3.03
CA ASN A 2 -18.98 14.82 3.14
C ASN A 2 -18.38 14.50 1.75
N GLN A 3 -17.31 15.19 1.33
CA GLN A 3 -16.65 14.96 0.04
C GLN A 3 -16.24 13.49 -0.16
N TYR A 4 -15.84 12.81 0.93
CA TYR A 4 -15.47 11.40 0.89
C TYR A 4 -16.68 10.46 0.72
N GLN A 5 -17.87 10.85 1.15
CA GLN A 5 -19.08 10.04 0.93
C GLN A 5 -19.45 9.96 -0.55
N MET A 6 -19.15 11.00 -1.33
CA MET A 6 -19.43 11.01 -2.76
C MET A 6 -18.65 9.92 -3.51
N LEU A 7 -17.45 9.57 -3.04
CA LEU A 7 -16.58 8.55 -3.63
C LEU A 7 -17.28 7.18 -3.76
N TYR A 8 -18.19 6.84 -2.84
CA TYR A 8 -18.99 5.62 -2.90
C TYR A 8 -20.08 5.65 -3.97
N SER A 9 -20.60 6.84 -4.32
CA SER A 9 -21.73 6.99 -5.25
C SER A 9 -21.34 7.38 -6.66
N THR A 10 -20.19 8.03 -6.85
CA THR A 10 -19.77 8.54 -8.15
C THR A 10 -19.48 7.37 -9.12
N PRO A 11 -20.05 7.34 -10.33
CA PRO A 11 -19.90 6.20 -11.25
C PRO A 11 -18.57 6.20 -12.03
N TYR A 12 -17.80 7.29 -11.97
CA TYR A 12 -16.53 7.45 -12.66
C TYR A 12 -15.36 7.55 -11.67
N LEU A 13 -14.18 7.18 -12.15
CA LEU A 13 -12.93 7.30 -11.41
C LEU A 13 -12.49 8.77 -11.33
N TYR A 14 -12.32 9.28 -10.10
CA TYR A 14 -11.66 10.57 -9.91
C TYR A 14 -10.18 10.48 -10.29
N SER A 15 -9.64 11.58 -10.82
CA SER A 15 -8.23 11.63 -11.22
C SER A 15 -7.31 11.39 -10.02
N SER A 16 -6.15 10.78 -10.28
CA SER A 16 -5.15 10.52 -9.23
C SER A 16 -4.72 11.81 -8.50
N CYS A 17 -4.63 12.94 -9.21
CA CYS A 17 -4.31 14.23 -8.59
C CYS A 17 -5.38 14.67 -7.59
N MET A 18 -6.66 14.55 -7.97
CA MET A 18 -7.77 14.91 -7.09
C MET A 18 -7.83 13.99 -5.86
N LEU A 19 -7.64 12.67 -6.05
CA LEU A 19 -7.58 11.73 -4.93
C LEU A 19 -6.39 11.98 -4.01
N GLN A 20 -5.23 12.38 -4.56
CA GLN A 20 -4.07 12.78 -3.76
C GLN A 20 -4.34 14.06 -2.94
N ASP A 21 -5.01 15.05 -3.52
CA ASP A 21 -5.36 16.27 -2.79
C ASP A 21 -6.40 16.00 -1.70
N MET A 22 -7.39 15.14 -1.97
CA MET A 22 -8.30 14.65 -0.95
C MET A 22 -7.54 13.94 0.17
N TYR A 23 -6.67 12.98 -0.17
CA TYR A 23 -5.83 12.23 0.77
C TYR A 23 -4.99 13.15 1.67
N ARG A 24 -4.34 14.18 1.12
CA ARG A 24 -3.56 15.18 1.90
C ARG A 24 -4.40 15.93 2.94
N SER A 25 -5.71 16.05 2.71
CA SER A 25 -6.64 16.75 3.61
C SER A 25 -7.32 15.83 4.62
N VAL A 26 -7.01 14.52 4.59
CA VAL A 26 -7.63 13.53 5.47
C VAL A 26 -7.24 13.76 6.92
N ARG A 27 -8.21 13.59 7.82
CA ARG A 27 -8.01 13.66 9.28
C ARG A 27 -8.43 12.40 10.02
N LYS A 28 -9.05 11.45 9.32
CA LYS A 28 -9.66 10.24 9.89
C LYS A 28 -9.39 9.06 8.97
N GLU A 29 -9.12 7.91 9.54
CA GLU A 29 -8.91 6.65 8.83
C GLU A 29 -10.06 6.33 7.86
N ALA A 30 -11.32 6.54 8.29
CA ALA A 30 -12.49 6.30 7.45
C ALA A 30 -12.52 7.10 6.13
N ASP A 31 -11.89 8.29 6.10
CA ASP A 31 -11.78 9.08 4.88
C ASP A 31 -10.66 8.51 3.96
N ILE A 32 -9.61 7.91 4.53
CA ILE A 32 -8.57 7.16 3.78
C ILE A 32 -9.22 5.92 3.15
N THR A 33 -9.98 5.15 3.93
CA THR A 33 -10.71 3.96 3.44
C THR A 33 -11.66 4.31 2.30
N ALA A 34 -12.34 5.47 2.36
CA ALA A 34 -13.22 5.90 1.26
C ALA A 34 -12.45 6.13 -0.06
N ILE A 35 -11.21 6.62 0.00
CA ILE A 35 -10.33 6.76 -1.18
C ILE A 35 -9.88 5.38 -1.67
N GLN A 36 -9.48 4.50 -0.75
CA GLN A 36 -9.08 3.12 -1.05
C GLN A 36 -10.18 2.37 -1.80
N GLU A 37 -11.38 2.32 -1.22
CA GLU A 37 -12.57 1.66 -1.78
C GLU A 37 -12.94 2.20 -3.16
N HIS A 38 -12.82 3.52 -3.35
CA HIS A 38 -13.05 4.13 -4.66
C HIS A 38 -12.08 3.61 -5.71
N MET A 39 -10.79 3.54 -5.38
CA MET A 39 -9.75 3.02 -6.28
C MET A 39 -9.89 1.52 -6.54
N LEU A 40 -10.25 0.73 -5.51
CA LEU A 40 -10.50 -0.70 -5.62
C LEU A 40 -11.66 -0.99 -6.56
N ARG A 41 -12.78 -0.28 -6.41
CA ARG A 41 -13.97 -0.46 -7.25
C ARG A 41 -13.74 -0.09 -8.72
N HIS A 42 -12.76 0.76 -8.99
CA HIS A 42 -12.32 1.12 -10.34
C HIS A 42 -11.10 0.32 -10.80
N GLU A 43 -10.69 -0.71 -10.05
CA GLU A 43 -9.62 -1.66 -10.42
C GLU A 43 -8.26 -0.98 -10.69
N VAL A 44 -7.98 0.16 -10.05
CA VAL A 44 -6.71 0.91 -10.20
C VAL A 44 -5.82 0.85 -8.96
N TYR A 45 -6.29 0.19 -7.89
CA TYR A 45 -5.56 0.09 -6.62
C TYR A 45 -4.40 -0.88 -6.71
N LEU A 46 -3.20 -0.45 -6.30
CA LEU A 46 -1.92 -1.19 -6.40
C LEU A 46 -1.55 -1.70 -7.80
N ASP A 47 -2.22 -1.22 -8.86
CA ASP A 47 -1.86 -1.56 -10.24
C ASP A 47 -0.76 -0.62 -10.78
N ARG A 48 0.41 -1.20 -11.08
CA ARG A 48 1.59 -0.50 -11.61
C ARG A 48 1.37 0.13 -12.99
N GLN A 49 0.37 -0.29 -13.76
CA GLN A 49 0.00 0.35 -15.03
C GLN A 49 -0.43 1.81 -14.80
N TYR A 50 -1.04 2.08 -13.65
CA TYR A 50 -1.63 3.36 -13.30
C TYR A 50 -0.77 4.10 -12.27
N ARG A 51 0.44 4.54 -12.68
CA ARG A 51 1.47 5.12 -11.78
C ARG A 51 0.98 6.10 -10.72
N GLY A 52 0.10 7.04 -11.07
CA GLY A 52 -0.40 8.05 -10.13
C GLY A 52 -1.28 7.47 -9.03
N TYR A 53 -2.06 6.44 -9.37
CA TYR A 53 -2.90 5.69 -8.44
C TYR A 53 -2.08 4.68 -7.65
N TYR A 54 -1.12 4.00 -8.28
CA TYR A 54 -0.17 3.10 -7.62
C TYR A 54 0.56 3.78 -6.46
N TYR A 55 1.16 4.94 -6.71
CA TYR A 55 1.89 5.68 -5.67
C TYR A 55 0.99 6.16 -4.52
N LEU A 56 -0.27 6.49 -4.82
CA LEU A 56 -1.25 6.81 -3.79
C LEU A 56 -1.64 5.57 -2.99
N SER A 57 -1.81 4.42 -3.65
CA SER A 57 -2.15 3.15 -3.02
C SER A 57 -1.07 2.72 -2.02
N GLU A 58 0.21 2.81 -2.39
CA GLU A 58 1.32 2.47 -1.48
C GLU A 58 1.30 3.29 -0.19
N LYS A 59 0.95 4.58 -0.29
CA LYS A 59 0.81 5.44 0.90
C LYS A 59 -0.39 5.06 1.76
N ILE A 60 -1.51 4.77 1.11
CA ILE A 60 -2.72 4.32 1.79
C ILE A 60 -2.48 3.00 2.54
N GLU A 61 -1.80 2.03 1.92
CA GLU A 61 -1.41 0.78 2.57
C GLU A 61 -0.56 1.04 3.82
N GLY A 62 0.47 1.90 3.68
CA GLY A 62 1.34 2.26 4.79
C GLY A 62 0.60 2.93 5.95
N ASP A 63 -0.38 3.78 5.66
CA ASP A 63 -1.16 4.49 6.69
C ASP A 63 -2.25 3.62 7.35
N LEU A 64 -2.89 2.73 6.59
CA LEU A 64 -3.99 1.88 7.09
C LEU A 64 -3.49 0.62 7.80
N TYR A 65 -2.46 -0.02 7.24
CA TYR A 65 -2.02 -1.35 7.68
C TYR A 65 -0.59 -1.34 8.23
N GLY A 66 0.09 -0.20 8.17
CA GLY A 66 1.51 -0.08 8.52
C GLY A 66 2.41 -0.48 7.34
N THR A 67 3.66 -0.07 7.41
CA THR A 67 4.68 -0.41 6.40
C THR A 67 5.22 -1.84 6.56
N GLU A 68 4.84 -2.54 7.62
CA GLU A 68 5.23 -3.92 7.88
C GLU A 68 4.19 -4.85 7.28
N HIS A 69 4.58 -5.56 6.23
CA HIS A 69 3.72 -6.56 5.60
C HIS A 69 4.20 -7.94 6.00
N PRO A 70 3.29 -8.88 6.32
CA PRO A 70 3.68 -10.25 6.61
C PRO A 70 4.32 -10.86 5.36
N VAL A 71 5.61 -11.14 5.44
CA VAL A 71 6.32 -11.87 4.39
C VAL A 71 5.82 -13.31 4.40
N SER A 72 5.34 -13.80 3.25
CA SER A 72 4.92 -15.19 3.15
C SER A 72 6.12 -16.13 3.33
N TRP A 73 5.89 -17.37 3.78
CA TRP A 73 6.98 -18.36 3.88
C TRP A 73 7.71 -18.57 2.54
N ASN A 74 6.98 -18.49 1.42
CA ASN A 74 7.57 -18.64 0.09
C ASN A 74 8.48 -17.45 -0.24
N GLU A 75 8.00 -16.22 -0.06
CA GLU A 75 8.76 -14.99 -0.29
C GLU A 75 9.99 -14.90 0.61
N LEU A 76 9.87 -15.29 1.89
CA LEU A 76 10.99 -15.35 2.83
C LEU A 76 12.07 -16.32 2.34
N VAL A 77 11.68 -17.52 1.89
CA VAL A 77 12.63 -18.54 1.41
C VAL A 77 13.19 -18.19 0.03
N GLU A 78 12.45 -17.46 -0.81
CA GLU A 78 12.87 -17.03 -2.13
C GLU A 78 13.88 -15.88 -2.05
N GLU A 79 13.58 -14.84 -1.27
CA GLU A 79 14.32 -13.58 -1.25
C GLU A 79 15.34 -13.49 -0.11
N TYR A 80 15.20 -14.28 0.95
CA TYR A 80 16.07 -14.21 2.13
C TYR A 80 16.77 -15.54 2.44
N GLN A 81 17.87 -15.46 3.19
CA GLN A 81 18.68 -16.60 3.61
C GLN A 81 19.10 -16.47 5.07
N LEU A 82 19.14 -17.62 5.76
CA LEU A 82 19.63 -17.74 7.14
C LEU A 82 21.17 -17.80 7.16
N TYR A 83 21.76 -17.00 8.04
CA TYR A 83 23.18 -16.97 8.34
C TYR A 83 23.42 -17.34 9.79
N ARG A 84 24.52 -18.04 10.03
CA ARG A 84 25.04 -18.31 11.37
C ARG A 84 26.42 -17.68 11.48
N ASP A 85 26.63 -16.87 12.51
CA ASP A 85 27.95 -16.33 12.79
C ASP A 85 28.83 -17.33 13.57
N PHE A 86 30.11 -16.98 13.78
CA PHE A 86 31.05 -17.83 14.52
C PHE A 86 30.73 -17.95 16.02
N GLN A 87 29.87 -17.08 16.57
CA GLN A 87 29.39 -17.13 17.95
C GLN A 87 28.13 -18.00 18.09
N GLY A 88 27.52 -18.38 16.96
CA GLY A 88 26.34 -19.21 16.89
C GLY A 88 25.02 -18.44 16.78
N ASN A 89 25.04 -17.12 16.63
CA ASN A 89 23.84 -16.31 16.44
C ASN A 89 23.28 -16.51 15.02
N LEU A 90 21.95 -16.57 14.92
CA LEU A 90 21.24 -16.65 13.64
C LEU A 90 20.79 -15.26 13.20
N SER A 91 20.95 -14.95 11.92
CA SER A 91 20.39 -13.76 11.28
C SER A 91 19.77 -14.11 9.92
N ILE A 92 18.79 -13.33 9.50
CA ILE A 92 18.17 -13.43 8.18
C ILE A 92 18.66 -12.25 7.36
N GLN A 93 19.16 -12.50 6.14
CA GLN A 93 19.61 -11.44 5.23
C GLN A 93 19.07 -11.71 3.82
N PRO A 94 18.86 -10.67 2.99
CA PRO A 94 18.40 -10.87 1.62
C PRO A 94 19.49 -11.54 0.77
N LYS A 95 19.08 -12.41 -0.14
CA LYS A 95 19.98 -13.07 -1.08
C LYS A 95 20.55 -12.06 -2.07
N GLY A 96 21.83 -12.23 -2.40
CA GLY A 96 22.50 -11.39 -3.40
C GLY A 96 23.05 -10.06 -2.87
N TRP A 97 22.97 -9.79 -1.57
CA TRP A 97 23.65 -8.65 -0.96
C TRP A 97 25.15 -8.96 -0.84
N ARG A 98 25.93 -8.55 -1.85
CA ARG A 98 27.40 -8.44 -1.84
C ARG A 98 27.83 -7.17 -2.53
#